data_AF-A0A662M4I1-F1
#
_entry.id   AF-A0A662M4I1-F1
#
_cell.length_a   1.000
_cell.length_b   1.000
_cell.length_c   1.000
_cell.angle_alpha   90.00
_cell.angle_beta   90.00
_cell.angle_gamma   90.00
#
_symmetry.space_group_name_H-M   'P 1'
#
loop_
_entity.id
_entity.type
_entity.pdbx_description
1 polymer ?
#
loop_
_entity_poly.entity_id
_entity_poly.type
_entity_poly.pdbx_seq_one_letter_code
_entity_poly.pdbx_strand_id
1 'polypeptide(L)'
;MKKSIRCPKCGYNMTAEGSPGETKYLVCPNCGSKGRFTFPAYEDFRIPEEKKERPLGVTILAAFQIIGVISAIFSLVLVSKFSGRYTGLIEEIAGFPLIVFLAVYSVVLIPVSIVLAYGLLKGEEWARLTSVWFQITSIISSILSFNLFGVIIPLVILYYLRKPRVKDYFESERGIKISTKAVIAAVVIILLVFNGYIGLMINPISISGGLSRVYSERYYGTWENETQNIEITFYSNRSFFIENRTSSYWGKWSTEWPLFLKLKWAEGEGRYASFFLDSNAIRLVQESGQSGFFSLIELKKKSEV
;
A
#
# COMPACT_ATOMS: atom_id res chain seq x y z
N MET A 1 31.97 50.65 20.50
CA MET A 1 33.09 50.65 19.53
C MET A 1 33.79 52.00 19.60
N LYS A 2 35.13 52.03 19.68
CA LYS A 2 35.93 53.28 19.67
C LYS A 2 36.51 53.52 18.28
N LYS A 3 36.30 54.70 17.70
CA LYS A 3 36.83 55.08 16.38
C LYS A 3 37.51 56.44 16.43
N SER A 4 38.65 56.54 15.74
CA SER A 4 39.33 57.82 15.52
C SER A 4 38.74 58.48 14.27
N ILE A 5 38.37 59.75 14.39
CA ILE A 5 37.72 60.56 13.37
C ILE A 5 38.53 61.83 13.18
N ARG A 6 38.86 62.17 11.94
CA ARG A 6 39.62 63.38 11.60
C ARG A 6 38.67 64.52 11.24
N CYS A 7 38.84 65.68 11.87
CA CYS A 7 38.09 66.88 11.52
C CYS A 7 38.47 67.36 10.10
N PRO A 8 37.52 67.59 9.19
CA PRO A 8 37.81 68.05 7.84
C PRO A 8 38.28 69.52 7.79
N LYS A 9 37.96 70.32 8.82
CA LYS A 9 38.26 71.77 8.83
C LYS A 9 39.64 72.10 9.39
N CYS A 10 40.05 71.46 10.49
CA CYS A 10 41.34 71.75 11.15
C CYS A 10 42.29 70.55 11.24
N GLY A 11 41.89 69.39 10.72
CA GLY A 11 42.73 68.19 10.70
C GLY A 11 42.92 67.50 12.05
N TYR A 12 42.32 67.99 13.14
CA TYR A 12 42.41 67.42 14.49
C TYR A 12 41.76 66.03 14.55
N ASN A 13 42.46 65.05 15.15
CA ASN A 13 41.95 63.69 15.35
C ASN A 13 41.24 63.60 16.71
N MET A 14 39.98 63.17 16.70
CA MET A 14 39.20 62.93 17.92
C MET A 14 38.72 61.48 17.97
N THR A 15 38.61 60.91 19.17
CA THR A 15 38.05 59.57 19.35
C THR A 15 36.60 59.67 19.78
N ALA A 16 35.71 58.99 19.07
CA ALA A 16 34.31 58.85 19.44
C ALA A 16 34.00 57.39 19.80
N GLU A 17 33.18 57.20 20.83
CA GLU A 17 32.67 55.91 21.25
C GLU A 17 31.16 55.84 20.99
N GLY A 18 30.70 54.74 20.40
CA GLY A 18 29.29 54.54 20.08
C GLY A 18 28.97 53.09 19.72
N SER A 19 27.68 52.80 19.60
CA SER A 19 27.16 51.50 19.20
C SER A 19 27.17 51.36 17.67
N PRO A 20 27.33 50.16 17.10
CA PRO A 20 27.24 49.93 15.66
C PRO A 20 25.90 50.44 15.09
N GLY A 21 25.92 51.20 13.99
CA GLY A 21 24.73 51.82 13.39
C GLY A 21 24.22 53.09 14.11
N GLU A 22 24.78 53.45 15.27
CA GLU A 22 24.43 54.68 15.97
C GLU A 22 24.96 55.90 15.20
N THR A 23 24.18 56.97 15.17
CA THR A 23 24.62 58.25 14.61
C THR A 23 24.82 59.27 15.73
N LYS A 24 26.05 59.78 15.87
CA LYS A 24 26.39 60.78 16.88
C LYS A 24 26.74 62.13 16.25
N TYR A 25 26.26 63.20 16.87
CA TYR A 25 26.68 64.56 16.57
C TYR A 25 27.92 64.89 17.39
N LEU A 26 29.01 65.24 16.72
CA LEU A 26 30.31 65.52 17.33
C LEU A 26 30.68 66.98 17.07
N VAL A 27 31.24 67.62 18.09
CA VAL A 27 31.76 68.98 18.00
C VAL A 27 33.28 68.90 18.13
N CYS A 28 33.99 69.49 17.17
CA CYS A 28 35.45 69.50 17.23
C CYS A 28 35.94 70.41 18.36
N PRO A 29 36.76 69.91 19.31
CA PRO A 29 37.26 70.71 20.42
C PRO A 29 38.24 71.80 19.98
N ASN A 30 38.88 71.65 18.80
CA ASN A 30 39.90 72.57 18.32
C ASN A 30 39.31 73.74 17.50
N CYS A 31 38.30 73.51 16.64
CA CYS A 31 37.76 74.55 15.76
C CYS A 31 36.25 74.78 15.87
N GLY A 32 35.57 74.09 16.78
CA GLY A 32 34.12 74.24 17.03
C GLY A 32 33.21 73.72 15.90
N SER A 33 33.76 73.13 14.84
CA SER A 33 32.94 72.59 13.73
C SER A 33 32.06 71.44 14.23
N LYS A 34 30.77 71.50 13.91
CA LYS A 34 29.80 70.43 14.20
C LYS A 34 29.72 69.47 13.01
N GLY A 35 29.73 68.18 13.28
CA GLY A 35 29.62 67.14 12.26
C GLY A 35 28.80 65.95 12.75
N ARG A 36 28.28 65.16 11.81
CA ARG A 36 27.54 63.93 12.10
C ARG A 36 28.38 62.74 11.68
N PHE A 37 28.61 61.81 12.61
CA PHE A 37 29.32 60.56 12.33
C PHE A 37 28.41 59.38 12.62
N THR A 38 28.24 58.50 11.64
CA THR A 38 27.49 57.26 11.77
C THR A 38 28.48 56.11 11.91
N PHE A 39 28.38 55.37 13.01
CA PHE A 39 29.21 54.19 13.22
C PHE A 39 28.81 53.12 12.19
N PRO A 40 29.77 52.42 11.56
CA PRO A 40 29.44 51.33 10.67
C PRO A 40 28.62 50.29 11.44
N ALA A 41 27.45 49.92 10.90
CA ALA A 41 26.71 48.76 11.39
C ALA A 41 27.57 47.50 11.20
N TYR A 42 27.35 46.46 12.01
CA TYR A 42 27.91 45.16 11.67
C TYR A 42 27.41 44.78 10.28
N GLU A 43 28.32 44.57 9.33
CA GLU A 43 27.98 43.80 8.14
C GLU A 43 27.54 42.43 8.66
N ASP A 44 26.24 42.16 8.52
CA ASP A 44 25.64 40.86 8.76
C ASP A 44 26.33 39.90 7.78
N PHE A 45 27.42 39.28 8.23
CA PHE A 45 28.15 38.26 7.51
C PHE A 45 27.23 37.04 7.46
N ARG A 46 26.19 37.12 6.62
CA ARG A 46 25.40 35.97 6.24
C ARG A 46 26.35 35.09 5.47
N ILE A 47 26.93 34.11 6.18
CA ILE A 47 27.61 32.99 5.54
C ILE A 47 26.59 32.49 4.51
N PRO A 48 26.89 32.55 3.20
CA PRO A 48 25.98 32.04 2.20
C PRO A 48 25.59 30.63 2.62
N GLU A 49 24.30 30.36 2.78
CA GLU A 49 23.85 29.00 3.10
C GLU A 49 24.45 28.07 2.07
N GLU A 50 25.39 27.23 2.50
CA GLU A 50 26.04 26.27 1.63
C GLU A 50 24.95 25.36 1.08
N LYS A 51 24.79 25.37 -0.25
CA LYS A 51 23.73 24.64 -0.92
C LYS A 51 23.96 23.15 -0.71
N LYS A 52 23.24 22.60 0.26
CA LYS A 52 23.28 21.20 0.67
C LYS A 52 23.17 20.28 -0.54
N GLU A 53 24.29 19.64 -0.91
CA GLU A 53 24.32 18.76 -2.07
C GLU A 53 23.51 17.49 -1.81
N ARG A 54 22.64 17.15 -2.76
CA ARG A 54 21.77 15.98 -2.68
C ARG A 54 22.55 14.70 -3.01
N PRO A 55 22.55 13.68 -2.13
CA PRO A 55 23.18 12.41 -2.42
C PRO A 55 22.46 11.69 -3.57
N LEU A 56 23.21 11.22 -4.57
CA LEU A 56 22.66 10.54 -5.75
C LEU A 56 21.72 9.38 -5.43
N GLY A 57 22.06 8.55 -4.43
CA GLY A 57 21.20 7.42 -4.05
C GLY A 57 19.86 7.86 -3.44
N VAL A 58 19.75 9.06 -2.85
CA VAL A 58 18.46 9.58 -2.38
C VAL A 58 17.60 10.00 -3.59
N THR A 59 18.23 10.61 -4.60
CA THR A 59 17.56 10.91 -5.87
C THR A 59 17.05 9.65 -6.55
N ILE A 60 17.86 8.58 -6.58
CA ILE A 60 17.47 7.28 -7.13
C ILE A 60 16.29 6.69 -6.34
N LEU A 61 16.32 6.73 -5.00
CA LEU A 61 15.21 6.26 -4.16
C LEU A 61 13.92 7.02 -4.43
N ALA A 62 13.98 8.35 -4.53
CA ALA A 62 12.82 9.16 -4.86
C ALA A 62 12.29 8.86 -6.27
N ALA A 63 13.18 8.65 -7.24
CA ALA A 63 12.81 8.27 -8.60
C ALA A 63 12.09 6.91 -8.63
N PHE A 64 12.60 5.90 -7.91
CA PHE A 64 11.92 4.62 -7.77
C PHE A 64 10.53 4.77 -7.15
N GLN A 65 10.37 5.68 -6.19
CA GLN A 65 9.06 5.92 -5.59
C GLN A 65 8.07 6.55 -6.55
N ILE A 66 8.53 7.49 -7.39
CA ILE A 66 7.72 8.08 -8.46
C ILE A 66 7.35 7.04 -9.52
N ILE A 67 8.31 6.20 -9.93
CA ILE A 67 8.06 5.09 -10.86
C ILE A 67 7.04 4.11 -10.28
N GLY A 68 7.15 3.79 -8.99
CA GLY A 68 6.19 2.97 -8.27
C GLY A 68 4.77 3.56 -8.29
N VAL A 69 4.65 4.87 -8.08
CA VAL A 69 3.36 5.59 -8.19
C VAL A 69 2.78 5.48 -9.60
N ILE A 70 3.59 5.72 -10.64
CA ILE A 70 3.14 5.63 -12.03
C ILE A 70 2.66 4.20 -12.34
N SER A 71 3.43 3.20 -11.92
CA SER A 71 3.08 1.78 -12.07
C SER A 71 1.79 1.43 -11.33
N ALA A 72 1.59 1.95 -10.12
CA ALA A 72 0.37 1.73 -9.34
C ALA A 72 -0.86 2.36 -10.01
N ILE A 73 -0.75 3.59 -10.53
CA ILE A 73 -1.82 4.25 -11.29
C ILE A 73 -2.16 3.44 -12.56
N PHE A 74 -1.13 3.02 -13.30
CA PHE A 74 -1.32 2.21 -14.50
C PHE A 74 -2.00 0.88 -14.19
N SER A 75 -1.57 0.20 -13.11
CA SER A 75 -2.19 -1.03 -12.63
C SER A 75 -3.66 -0.83 -12.26
N LEU A 76 -4.00 0.29 -11.61
CA LEU A 76 -5.39 0.62 -11.26
C LEU A 76 -6.28 0.79 -12.50
N VAL A 77 -5.76 1.44 -13.55
CA VAL A 77 -6.47 1.62 -14.84
C VAL A 77 -6.61 0.30 -15.60
N LEU A 78 -5.60 -0.57 -15.55
CA LEU A 78 -5.71 -1.90 -16.16
C LEU A 78 -6.72 -2.76 -15.42
N VAL A 79 -6.65 -2.78 -14.09
CA VAL A 79 -7.57 -3.55 -13.25
C VAL A 79 -9.02 -3.12 -13.50
N SER A 80 -9.31 -1.82 -13.64
CA SER A 80 -10.68 -1.35 -13.92
C SER A 80 -11.21 -1.76 -15.29
N LYS A 81 -10.33 -1.97 -16.28
CA LYS A 81 -10.71 -2.44 -17.63
C LYS A 81 -10.83 -3.95 -17.74
N PHE A 82 -10.04 -4.70 -16.98
CA PHE A 82 -10.01 -6.17 -17.02
C PHE A 82 -10.85 -6.84 -15.92
N SER A 83 -11.34 -6.07 -14.95
CA SER A 83 -12.13 -6.57 -13.81
C SER A 83 -13.30 -7.44 -14.25
N GLY A 84 -14.06 -7.07 -15.29
CA GLY A 84 -15.24 -7.85 -15.70
C GLY A 84 -14.99 -9.31 -16.15
N ARG A 85 -13.79 -9.66 -16.61
CA ARG A 85 -13.52 -10.97 -17.24
C ARG A 85 -12.89 -12.00 -16.29
N TYR A 86 -12.16 -11.56 -15.28
CA TYR A 86 -11.39 -12.45 -14.38
C TYR A 86 -11.62 -12.18 -12.88
N THR A 87 -12.46 -11.19 -12.52
CA THR A 87 -12.81 -10.90 -11.11
C THR A 87 -13.32 -12.14 -10.41
N GLY A 88 -14.30 -12.85 -10.98
CA GLY A 88 -14.88 -14.03 -10.35
C GLY A 88 -13.84 -15.08 -9.95
N LEU A 89 -12.95 -15.46 -10.88
CA LEU A 89 -11.93 -16.48 -10.66
C LEU A 89 -10.82 -16.03 -9.69
N ILE A 90 -10.41 -14.76 -9.74
CA ILE A 90 -9.38 -14.22 -8.85
C ILE A 90 -9.89 -14.12 -7.40
N GLU A 91 -11.13 -13.65 -7.22
CA GLU A 91 -11.76 -13.54 -5.91
C GLU A 91 -12.10 -14.91 -5.31
N GLU A 92 -12.40 -15.89 -6.17
CA GLU A 92 -12.61 -17.30 -5.84
C GLU A 92 -11.35 -18.00 -5.31
N ILE A 93 -10.19 -17.77 -5.94
CA ILE A 93 -8.90 -18.32 -5.47
C ILE A 93 -8.41 -17.61 -4.21
N ALA A 94 -8.62 -16.29 -4.12
CA ALA A 94 -8.15 -15.49 -3.00
C ALA A 94 -9.03 -15.62 -1.73
N GLY A 95 -10.32 -15.98 -1.90
CA GLY A 95 -11.28 -16.07 -0.79
C GLY A 95 -11.80 -14.72 -0.28
N PHE A 96 -11.43 -13.62 -0.93
CA PHE A 96 -11.88 -12.25 -0.64
C PHE A 96 -11.77 -11.41 -1.92
N PRO A 97 -12.46 -10.27 -2.04
CA PRO A 97 -12.42 -9.43 -3.24
C PRO A 97 -11.09 -8.67 -3.33
N LEU A 98 -10.07 -9.40 -3.79
CA LEU A 98 -8.69 -8.99 -3.91
C LEU A 98 -8.53 -7.76 -4.81
N ILE A 99 -9.31 -7.68 -5.89
CA ILE A 99 -9.25 -6.57 -6.84
C ILE A 99 -9.68 -5.26 -6.19
N VAL A 100 -10.79 -5.28 -5.45
CA VAL A 100 -11.28 -4.13 -4.68
C VAL A 100 -10.25 -3.75 -3.60
N PHE A 101 -9.63 -4.74 -2.95
CA PHE A 101 -8.59 -4.50 -1.96
C PHE A 101 -7.38 -3.78 -2.55
N LEU A 102 -6.83 -4.32 -3.65
CA LEU A 102 -5.68 -3.74 -4.32
C LEU A 102 -5.99 -2.32 -4.83
N ALA A 103 -7.22 -2.08 -5.29
CA ALA A 103 -7.66 -0.76 -5.71
C ALA A 103 -7.67 0.23 -4.53
N VAL A 104 -8.33 -0.11 -3.42
CA VAL A 104 -8.39 0.75 -2.21
C VAL A 104 -7.00 0.98 -1.64
N TYR A 105 -6.20 -0.08 -1.54
CA TYR A 105 -4.81 -0.01 -1.07
C TYR A 105 -3.96 0.94 -1.94
N SER A 106 -4.10 0.85 -3.26
CA SER A 106 -3.38 1.72 -4.20
C SER A 106 -3.79 3.18 -4.05
N VAL A 107 -5.09 3.46 -3.89
CA VAL A 107 -5.62 4.82 -3.67
C VAL A 107 -5.01 5.47 -2.42
N VAL A 108 -4.74 4.69 -1.37
CA VAL A 108 -4.09 5.19 -0.14
C VAL A 108 -2.58 5.30 -0.30
N LEU A 109 -1.93 4.33 -0.93
CA LEU A 109 -0.47 4.31 -1.05
C LEU A 109 0.10 5.31 -2.07
N ILE A 110 -0.65 5.65 -3.12
CA ILE A 110 -0.23 6.64 -4.11
C ILE A 110 0.10 7.99 -3.45
N PRO A 111 -0.81 8.65 -2.70
CA PRO A 111 -0.51 9.93 -2.06
C PRO A 111 0.60 9.80 -1.01
N VAL A 112 0.63 8.71 -0.24
CA VAL A 112 1.71 8.46 0.74
C VAL A 112 3.07 8.39 0.04
N SER A 113 3.15 7.70 -1.10
CA SER A 113 4.38 7.54 -1.86
C SER A 113 4.84 8.85 -2.50
N ILE A 114 3.92 9.69 -2.98
CA ILE A 114 4.23 11.04 -3.48
C ILE A 114 4.79 11.91 -2.35
N VAL A 115 4.12 11.92 -1.19
CA VAL A 115 4.57 12.68 -0.02
C VAL A 115 5.96 12.22 0.42
N LEU A 116 6.20 10.90 0.46
CA LEU A 116 7.52 10.34 0.78
C LEU A 116 8.58 10.75 -0.24
N ALA A 117 8.28 10.68 -1.55
CA ALA A 117 9.21 11.09 -2.60
C ALA A 117 9.59 12.57 -2.47
N TYR A 118 8.61 13.43 -2.19
CA TYR A 118 8.84 14.84 -1.90
C TYR A 118 9.73 15.04 -0.67
N GLY A 119 9.43 14.34 0.43
CA GLY A 119 10.23 14.40 1.66
C GLY A 119 11.69 13.94 1.45
N LEU A 120 11.90 12.88 0.65
CA LEU A 120 13.22 12.40 0.27
C LEU A 120 14.00 13.44 -0.54
N LEU A 121 13.36 14.10 -1.52
CA LEU A 121 14.00 15.10 -2.37
C LEU A 121 14.30 16.43 -1.66
N LYS A 122 13.57 16.72 -0.58
CA LYS A 122 13.77 17.91 0.25
C LYS A 122 14.79 17.68 1.37
N GLY A 123 15.10 16.43 1.71
CA GLY A 123 16.05 16.10 2.78
C GLY A 123 15.42 16.17 4.16
N GLU A 124 14.13 15.83 4.25
CA GLU A 124 13.41 15.82 5.52
C GLU A 124 13.70 14.53 6.31
N GLU A 125 14.04 14.65 7.59
CA GLU A 125 14.46 13.51 8.42
C GLU A 125 13.39 12.40 8.49
N TRP A 126 12.12 12.79 8.54
CA TRP A 126 11.01 11.84 8.61
C TRP A 126 10.93 10.94 7.39
N ALA A 127 11.26 11.45 6.21
CA ALA A 127 11.23 10.66 4.98
C ALA A 127 12.30 9.56 5.01
N ARG A 128 13.46 9.86 5.62
CA ARG A 128 14.51 8.86 5.87
C ARG A 128 14.03 7.78 6.86
N LEU A 129 13.40 8.17 7.96
CA LEU A 129 12.91 7.24 8.98
C LEU A 129 11.77 6.35 8.44
N THR A 130 10.82 6.94 7.72
CA THR A 130 9.77 6.20 7.04
C THR A 130 10.34 5.21 6.03
N SER A 131 11.37 5.61 5.28
CA SER A 131 12.06 4.71 4.34
C SER A 131 12.75 3.55 5.05
N VAL A 132 13.38 3.79 6.21
CA VAL A 132 13.96 2.73 7.06
C VAL A 132 12.88 1.75 7.52
N TRP A 133 11.74 2.26 8.00
CA TRP A 133 10.61 1.41 8.39
C TRP A 133 10.10 0.55 7.23
N PHE A 134 9.94 1.13 6.04
CA PHE A 134 9.56 0.37 4.85
C PHE A 134 10.57 -0.72 4.50
N GLN A 135 11.88 -0.47 4.65
CA GLN A 135 12.88 -1.53 4.43
C GLN A 135 12.76 -2.65 5.46
N ILE A 136 12.54 -2.32 6.74
CA ILE A 136 12.34 -3.35 7.79
C ILE A 136 11.09 -4.18 7.51
N THR A 137 9.97 -3.55 7.17
CA THR A 137 8.73 -4.26 6.79
C THR A 137 8.97 -5.16 5.58
N SER A 138 9.66 -4.67 4.55
CA SER A 138 9.99 -5.44 3.35
C SER A 138 10.84 -6.68 3.66
N ILE A 139 11.83 -6.55 4.56
CA ILE A 139 12.67 -7.68 5.02
C ILE A 139 11.81 -8.72 5.74
N ILE A 140 10.96 -8.30 6.69
CA ILE A 140 10.08 -9.20 7.43
C ILE A 140 9.14 -9.94 6.48
N SER A 141 8.48 -9.22 5.56
CA SER A 141 7.59 -9.81 4.57
C SER A 141 8.31 -10.80 3.66
N SER A 142 9.55 -10.51 3.24
CA SER A 142 10.35 -11.39 2.40
C SER A 142 10.72 -12.70 3.11
N ILE A 143 11.08 -12.62 4.41
CA ILE A 143 11.40 -13.78 5.24
C ILE A 143 10.16 -14.67 5.45
N LEU A 144 9.02 -14.06 5.81
CA LEU A 144 7.77 -14.79 6.01
C LEU A 144 7.27 -15.47 4.73
N SER A 145 7.58 -14.89 3.57
CA SER A 145 7.25 -15.44 2.26
C SER A 145 8.29 -16.43 1.73
N PHE A 146 9.30 -16.80 2.53
CA PHE A 146 10.42 -17.66 2.14
C PHE A 146 11.21 -17.15 0.91
N ASN A 147 11.15 -15.85 0.60
CA ASN A 147 11.86 -15.23 -0.51
C ASN A 147 13.18 -14.59 -0.01
N LEU A 148 14.22 -15.41 0.12
CA LEU A 148 15.51 -14.97 0.65
C LEU A 148 16.22 -13.96 -0.26
N PHE A 149 16.04 -14.04 -1.59
CA PHE A 149 16.61 -13.06 -2.53
C PHE A 149 15.97 -11.68 -2.38
N GLY A 150 14.69 -11.62 -2.00
CA GLY A 150 13.96 -10.37 -1.76
C GLY A 150 14.53 -9.50 -0.64
N VAL A 151 15.37 -10.07 0.23
CA VAL A 151 15.98 -9.38 1.38
C VAL A 151 17.18 -8.50 0.99
N ILE A 152 17.84 -8.79 -0.15
CA ILE A 152 19.11 -8.17 -0.52
C ILE A 152 18.96 -6.67 -0.78
N ILE A 153 18.01 -6.27 -1.63
CA ILE A 153 17.81 -4.86 -2.00
C ILE A 153 17.45 -4.02 -0.76
N PRO A 154 16.49 -4.42 0.10
CA PRO A 154 16.18 -3.69 1.33
C PRO A 154 17.38 -3.50 2.27
N LEU A 155 18.23 -4.53 2.41
CA LEU A 155 19.46 -4.43 3.21
C LEU A 155 20.44 -3.41 2.64
N VAL A 156 20.65 -3.40 1.32
CA VAL A 156 21.52 -2.42 0.65
C VAL A 156 21.00 -1.00 0.85
N ILE A 157 19.68 -0.78 0.70
CA ILE A 157 19.05 0.52 0.93
C ILE A 157 19.21 0.95 2.40
N LEU A 158 18.95 0.04 3.35
CA LEU A 158 19.11 0.29 4.78
C LEU A 158 20.55 0.69 5.13
N TYR A 159 21.53 -0.03 4.59
CA TYR A 159 22.94 0.30 4.73
C TYR A 159 23.26 1.68 4.16
N TYR A 160 22.77 1.99 2.96
CA TYR A 160 22.95 3.29 2.31
C TYR A 160 22.38 4.45 3.13
N LEU A 161 21.16 4.32 3.66
CA LEU A 161 20.49 5.35 4.47
C LEU A 161 21.17 5.62 5.82
N ARG A 162 22.07 4.73 6.26
CA ARG A 162 22.89 4.90 7.48
C ARG A 162 24.21 5.62 7.22
N LYS A 163 24.62 5.82 5.96
CA LYS A 163 25.89 6.46 5.60
C LYS A 163 25.94 7.92 6.10
N PRO A 164 27.09 8.42 6.62
CA PRO A 164 27.20 9.77 7.19
C PRO A 164 26.72 10.88 6.25
N ARG A 165 27.21 10.88 5.00
CA ARG A 165 26.78 11.84 3.96
C ARG A 165 25.26 11.91 3.76
N VAL A 166 24.56 10.79 3.94
CA VAL A 166 23.09 10.74 3.82
C VAL A 166 22.42 11.27 5.09
N LYS A 167 22.95 10.93 6.27
CA LYS A 167 22.48 11.48 7.55
C LYS A 167 22.61 13.00 7.61
N ASP A 168 23.71 13.54 7.12
CA ASP A 168 23.95 14.99 7.02
C ASP A 168 22.92 15.63 6.08
N TYR A 169 22.65 14.95 4.95
CA TYR A 169 21.62 15.39 4.02
C TYR A 169 20.21 15.46 4.64
N PHE A 170 19.92 14.59 5.60
CA PHE A 170 18.64 14.57 6.31
C PHE A 170 18.65 15.32 7.65
N GLU A 171 19.76 15.95 8.02
CA GLU A 171 19.92 16.64 9.31
C GLU A 171 19.58 15.77 10.54
N SER A 172 19.79 14.47 10.43
CA SER A 172 19.28 13.50 11.39
C SER A 172 19.88 13.54 12.80
N GLU A 173 20.83 14.45 13.05
CA GLU A 173 21.41 14.70 14.37
C GLU A 173 20.74 15.89 15.09
N ARG A 174 19.89 16.66 14.40
CA ARG A 174 19.18 17.83 14.98
C ARG A 174 17.88 17.46 15.70
N GLY A 175 17.49 16.19 15.68
CA GLY A 175 16.28 15.69 16.33
C GLY A 175 15.00 16.09 15.58
N ILE A 176 14.08 15.14 15.50
CA ILE A 176 12.81 15.26 14.78
C ILE A 176 11.94 16.36 15.42
N LYS A 177 11.69 17.47 14.71
CA LYS A 177 10.65 18.46 15.06
C LYS A 177 9.27 18.10 14.51
N ILE A 178 8.97 16.80 14.41
CA ILE A 178 7.62 16.33 14.13
C ILE A 178 7.03 15.92 15.45
N SER A 179 5.86 16.48 15.78
CA SER A 179 5.07 16.00 16.90
C SER A 179 4.93 14.48 16.76
N THR A 180 5.49 13.72 17.69
CA THR A 180 5.44 12.24 17.71
C THR A 180 4.00 11.75 17.51
N LYS A 181 3.03 12.56 17.94
CA LYS A 181 1.59 12.38 17.76
C LYS A 181 1.14 12.32 16.29
N ALA A 182 1.75 13.09 15.39
CA ALA A 182 1.41 13.12 13.96
C ALA A 182 1.91 11.86 13.23
N VAL A 183 3.10 11.37 13.55
CA VAL A 183 3.62 10.11 13.00
C VAL A 183 2.82 8.93 13.52
N ILE A 184 2.53 8.91 14.83
CA ILE A 184 1.66 7.88 15.43
C ILE A 184 0.26 7.95 14.82
N ALA A 185 -0.33 9.13 14.63
CA ALA A 185 -1.62 9.27 13.99
C ALA A 185 -1.62 8.76 12.55
N ALA A 186 -0.60 9.08 11.74
CA ALA A 186 -0.49 8.57 10.37
C ALA A 186 -0.36 7.04 10.32
N VAL A 187 0.48 6.45 11.19
CA VAL A 187 0.65 4.99 11.30
C VAL A 187 -0.64 4.34 11.79
N VAL A 188 -1.32 4.92 12.78
CA VAL A 188 -2.61 4.43 13.29
C VAL A 188 -3.69 4.53 12.22
N ILE A 189 -3.75 5.62 11.45
CA ILE A 189 -4.72 5.75 10.34
C ILE A 189 -4.46 4.69 9.29
N ILE A 190 -3.20 4.47 8.88
CA ILE A 190 -2.85 3.42 7.92
C ILE A 190 -3.22 2.04 8.46
N LEU A 191 -2.92 1.76 9.73
CA LEU A 191 -3.28 0.49 10.38
C LEU A 191 -4.79 0.32 10.56
N LEU A 192 -5.54 1.37 10.86
CA LEU A 192 -6.99 1.31 11.01
C LEU A 192 -7.69 1.14 9.66
N VAL A 193 -7.19 1.78 8.60
CA VAL A 193 -7.69 1.57 7.24
C VAL A 193 -7.39 0.13 6.80
N PHE A 194 -6.18 -0.36 7.04
CA PHE A 194 -5.78 -1.72 6.70
C PHE A 194 -6.57 -2.77 7.49
N ASN A 195 -6.56 -2.69 8.82
CA ASN A 195 -7.27 -3.65 9.68
C ASN A 195 -8.79 -3.51 9.59
N GLY A 196 -9.31 -2.30 9.38
CA GLY A 196 -10.74 -2.07 9.17
C GLY A 196 -11.22 -2.68 7.86
N TYR A 197 -10.45 -2.54 6.78
CA TYR A 197 -10.72 -3.21 5.52
C TYR A 197 -10.66 -4.73 5.66
N ILE A 198 -9.58 -5.27 6.23
CA ILE A 198 -9.43 -6.71 6.49
C ILE A 198 -10.57 -7.23 7.37
N GLY A 199 -10.93 -6.52 8.44
CA GLY A 199 -12.02 -6.89 9.34
C GLY A 199 -13.39 -6.87 8.68
N LEU A 200 -13.67 -5.92 7.78
CA LEU A 200 -14.92 -5.87 7.02
C LEU A 200 -15.01 -6.99 5.97
N MET A 201 -13.89 -7.32 5.32
CA MET A 201 -13.86 -8.28 4.21
C MET A 201 -13.62 -9.73 4.64
N ILE A 202 -13.01 -9.96 5.80
CA ILE A 202 -12.81 -11.29 6.41
C ILE A 202 -13.91 -11.60 7.45
N ASN A 203 -14.84 -10.67 7.72
CA ASN A 203 -15.93 -10.93 8.66
C ASN A 203 -16.72 -12.20 8.26
N PRO A 204 -16.62 -13.29 9.03
CA PRO A 204 -17.27 -14.55 8.69
C PRO A 204 -18.80 -14.42 8.68
N ILE A 205 -19.37 -13.45 9.40
CA ILE A 205 -20.82 -13.16 9.43
C ILE A 205 -21.27 -12.53 8.10
N SER A 206 -20.44 -11.68 7.47
CA SER A 206 -20.73 -11.06 6.16
C SER A 206 -20.58 -12.07 5.01
N ILE A 207 -19.54 -12.91 5.07
CA ILE A 207 -19.19 -13.85 4.01
C ILE A 207 -20.09 -15.10 4.00
N SER A 208 -20.44 -15.63 5.18
CA SER A 208 -21.18 -16.90 5.26
C SER A 208 -22.64 -16.79 4.82
N GLY A 209 -23.27 -15.63 4.97
CA GLY A 209 -24.69 -15.43 4.60
C GLY A 209 -24.91 -14.93 3.17
N GLY A 210 -24.06 -14.01 2.69
CA GLY A 210 -24.26 -13.34 1.40
C GLY A 210 -23.64 -14.07 0.21
N LEU A 211 -22.34 -14.41 0.31
CA LEU A 211 -21.62 -15.07 -0.78
C LEU A 211 -22.10 -16.50 -0.99
N SER A 212 -22.30 -17.29 0.07
CA SER A 212 -22.80 -18.67 -0.06
C SER A 212 -24.16 -18.73 -0.77
N ARG A 213 -25.03 -17.74 -0.53
CA ARG A 213 -26.37 -17.64 -1.13
C ARG A 213 -26.31 -17.28 -2.62
N VAL A 214 -25.47 -16.31 -2.99
CA VAL A 214 -25.24 -15.91 -4.39
C VAL A 214 -24.55 -17.02 -5.20
N TYR A 215 -23.65 -17.79 -4.58
CA TYR A 215 -23.01 -18.94 -5.24
C TYR A 215 -23.95 -20.14 -5.35
N SER A 216 -24.81 -20.42 -4.37
CA SER A 216 -25.80 -21.51 -4.47
C SER A 216 -26.73 -21.37 -5.66
N GLU A 217 -27.14 -20.14 -5.99
CA GLU A 217 -28.06 -19.87 -7.10
C GLU A 217 -27.49 -20.27 -8.46
N ARG A 218 -26.16 -20.26 -8.62
CA ARG A 218 -25.49 -20.66 -9.88
C ARG A 218 -25.70 -22.14 -10.20
N TYR A 219 -25.82 -22.98 -9.18
CA TYR A 219 -26.03 -24.42 -9.36
C TYR A 219 -27.47 -24.76 -9.73
N TYR A 220 -28.44 -23.88 -9.46
CA TYR A 220 -29.86 -24.20 -9.68
C TYR A 220 -30.17 -24.51 -11.13
N GLY A 221 -31.09 -25.46 -11.30
CA GLY A 221 -31.52 -25.98 -12.60
C GLY A 221 -30.96 -27.36 -12.90
N THR A 222 -31.21 -27.81 -14.13
CA THR A 222 -30.83 -29.14 -14.61
C THR A 222 -29.52 -29.07 -15.40
N TRP A 223 -28.65 -30.03 -15.13
CA TRP A 223 -27.34 -30.19 -15.74
C TRP A 223 -27.29 -31.58 -16.36
N GLU A 224 -26.85 -31.68 -17.61
CA GLU A 224 -26.87 -32.94 -18.33
C GLU A 224 -25.52 -33.26 -18.97
N ASN A 225 -25.26 -34.56 -19.10
CA ASN A 225 -24.21 -35.10 -19.94
C ASN A 225 -24.90 -36.04 -20.94
N GLU A 226 -25.07 -35.56 -22.17
CA GLU A 226 -25.72 -36.30 -23.26
C GLU A 226 -25.01 -37.63 -23.56
N THR A 227 -23.68 -37.64 -23.50
CA THR A 227 -22.85 -38.82 -23.80
C THR A 227 -23.11 -39.97 -22.82
N GLN A 228 -23.25 -39.65 -21.54
CA GLN A 228 -23.47 -40.63 -20.48
C GLN A 228 -24.95 -40.78 -20.09
N ASN A 229 -25.85 -39.98 -20.66
CA ASN A 229 -27.28 -39.92 -20.34
C ASN A 229 -27.53 -39.68 -18.84
N ILE A 230 -26.78 -38.76 -18.25
CA ILE A 230 -26.87 -38.41 -16.84
C ILE A 230 -27.46 -37.01 -16.73
N GLU A 231 -28.50 -36.86 -15.92
CA GLU A 231 -29.11 -35.57 -15.60
C GLU A 231 -29.06 -35.34 -14.08
N ILE A 232 -28.60 -34.16 -13.65
CA ILE A 232 -28.58 -33.72 -12.25
C ILE A 232 -29.36 -32.41 -12.14
N THR A 233 -30.34 -32.36 -11.25
CA THR A 233 -31.13 -31.17 -10.96
C THR A 233 -30.87 -30.68 -9.54
N PHE A 234 -30.49 -29.41 -9.40
CA PHE A 234 -30.30 -28.75 -8.10
C PHE A 234 -31.45 -27.81 -7.78
N TYR A 235 -32.04 -28.01 -6.60
CA TYR A 235 -33.19 -27.25 -6.12
C TYR A 235 -32.77 -26.20 -5.08
N SER A 236 -33.56 -25.13 -4.98
CA SER A 236 -33.33 -23.99 -4.08
C SER A 236 -33.40 -24.35 -2.58
N ASN A 237 -34.05 -25.45 -2.24
CA ASN A 237 -34.15 -26.00 -0.88
C ASN A 237 -32.93 -26.86 -0.47
N ARG A 238 -31.84 -26.85 -1.25
CA ARG A 238 -30.62 -27.65 -1.06
C ARG A 238 -30.80 -29.17 -1.23
N SER A 239 -31.85 -29.62 -1.91
CA SER A 239 -31.92 -30.99 -2.42
C SER A 239 -31.37 -31.08 -3.83
N PHE A 240 -30.89 -32.27 -4.20
CA PHE A 240 -30.56 -32.59 -5.58
C PHE A 240 -31.21 -33.92 -5.97
N PHE A 241 -31.44 -34.08 -7.26
CA PHE A 241 -31.91 -35.31 -7.88
C PHE A 241 -31.00 -35.63 -9.05
N ILE A 242 -30.56 -36.89 -9.17
CA ILE A 242 -29.77 -37.37 -10.30
C ILE A 242 -30.44 -38.61 -10.87
N GLU A 243 -30.47 -38.67 -12.20
CA GLU A 243 -31.03 -39.79 -12.94
C GLU A 243 -30.08 -40.20 -14.07
N ASN A 244 -29.99 -41.50 -14.27
CA ASN A 244 -29.44 -42.16 -15.45
C ASN A 244 -30.47 -43.19 -15.93
N ARG A 245 -30.28 -43.77 -17.12
CA ARG A 245 -31.16 -44.78 -17.75
C ARG A 245 -31.57 -45.95 -16.85
N THR A 246 -30.79 -46.28 -15.82
CA THR A 246 -31.00 -47.47 -14.98
C THR A 246 -31.24 -47.17 -13.51
N SER A 247 -30.98 -45.95 -13.05
CA SER A 247 -30.91 -45.65 -11.61
C SER A 247 -31.16 -44.18 -11.34
N SER A 248 -31.91 -43.90 -10.27
CA SER A 248 -32.19 -42.57 -9.78
C SER A 248 -31.74 -42.45 -8.33
N TYR A 249 -31.15 -41.32 -7.96
CA TYR A 249 -30.72 -41.03 -6.60
C TYR A 249 -31.09 -39.60 -6.20
N TRP A 250 -31.24 -39.40 -4.90
CA TRP A 250 -31.55 -38.09 -4.34
C TRP A 250 -30.77 -37.84 -3.05
N GLY A 251 -30.63 -36.58 -2.68
CA GLY A 251 -29.92 -36.22 -1.47
C GLY A 251 -29.93 -34.73 -1.19
N LYS A 252 -29.04 -34.32 -0.29
CA LYS A 252 -28.80 -32.92 0.05
C LYS A 252 -27.44 -32.49 -0.47
N TRP A 253 -27.34 -31.25 -0.89
CA TRP A 253 -26.06 -30.68 -1.29
C TRP A 253 -25.70 -29.48 -0.43
N SER A 254 -24.41 -29.22 -0.34
CA SER A 254 -23.85 -28.06 0.34
C SER A 254 -22.60 -27.59 -0.39
N THR A 255 -22.34 -26.29 -0.34
CA THR A 255 -21.10 -25.71 -0.85
C THR A 255 -20.06 -25.68 0.28
N GLU A 256 -18.92 -26.31 0.06
CA GLU A 256 -17.71 -26.15 0.87
C GLU A 256 -16.74 -25.17 0.20
N TRP A 257 -15.95 -24.47 1.01
CA TRP A 257 -14.98 -23.48 0.51
C TRP A 257 -13.72 -24.20 -0.03
N PRO A 258 -13.14 -23.82 -1.19
CA PRO A 258 -13.55 -22.78 -2.14
C PRO A 258 -14.16 -23.41 -3.41
N LEU A 259 -15.48 -23.62 -3.42
CA LEU A 259 -16.30 -24.17 -4.51
C LEU A 259 -16.22 -25.68 -4.74
N PHE A 260 -16.25 -26.43 -3.64
CA PHE A 260 -16.62 -27.84 -3.71
C PHE A 260 -18.13 -27.97 -3.48
N LEU A 261 -18.85 -28.44 -4.49
CA LEU A 261 -20.21 -28.92 -4.31
C LEU A 261 -20.14 -30.31 -3.69
N LYS A 262 -20.56 -30.43 -2.44
CA LYS A 262 -20.61 -31.70 -1.73
C LYS A 262 -22.02 -32.27 -1.78
N LEU A 263 -22.17 -33.43 -2.40
CA LEU A 263 -23.42 -34.21 -2.39
C LEU A 263 -23.43 -35.18 -1.22
N LYS A 264 -24.50 -35.18 -0.43
CA LYS A 264 -24.79 -36.18 0.59
C LYS A 264 -26.02 -36.98 0.18
N TRP A 265 -25.82 -38.23 -0.17
CA TRP A 265 -26.87 -39.15 -0.62
C TRP A 265 -27.80 -39.52 0.54
N ALA A 266 -29.09 -39.75 0.23
CA ALA A 266 -30.06 -40.21 1.22
C ALA A 266 -29.85 -41.67 1.64
N GLU A 267 -29.33 -42.51 0.74
CA GLU A 267 -29.32 -43.98 0.88
C GLU A 267 -28.00 -44.59 1.38
N GLY A 268 -27.13 -43.81 2.04
CA GLY A 268 -25.93 -44.38 2.64
C GLY A 268 -25.12 -43.40 3.47
N GLU A 269 -24.77 -43.81 4.68
CA GLU A 269 -23.79 -43.10 5.50
C GLU A 269 -22.43 -43.07 4.77
N GLY A 270 -21.84 -41.88 4.63
CA GLY A 270 -20.45 -41.74 4.17
C GLY A 270 -20.22 -41.58 2.67
N ARG A 271 -21.25 -41.54 1.83
CA ARG A 271 -21.06 -41.26 0.39
C ARG A 271 -21.05 -39.76 0.13
N TYR A 272 -19.99 -39.28 -0.52
CA TYR A 272 -19.88 -37.89 -0.96
C TYR A 272 -19.25 -37.81 -2.34
N ALA A 273 -19.72 -36.86 -3.13
CA ALA A 273 -19.10 -36.48 -4.39
C ALA A 273 -18.84 -34.98 -4.36
N SER A 274 -17.62 -34.60 -4.73
CA SER A 274 -17.18 -33.22 -4.84
C SER A 274 -17.14 -32.82 -6.31
N PHE A 275 -17.87 -31.75 -6.65
CA PHE A 275 -17.83 -31.17 -7.99
C PHE A 275 -17.27 -29.76 -7.96
N PHE A 276 -16.65 -29.37 -9.07
CA PHE A 276 -16.16 -28.03 -9.35
C PHE A 276 -17.01 -27.40 -10.46
N LEU A 277 -17.38 -26.13 -10.30
CA LEU A 277 -18.16 -25.38 -11.28
C LEU A 277 -17.23 -24.47 -12.09
N ASP A 278 -17.11 -24.75 -13.38
CA ASP A 278 -16.62 -23.80 -14.38
C ASP A 278 -17.80 -22.96 -14.90
N SER A 279 -17.49 -21.83 -15.52
CA SER A 279 -18.40 -20.84 -16.13
C SER A 279 -19.66 -21.41 -16.79
N ASN A 280 -19.62 -22.59 -17.41
CA ASN A 280 -20.77 -23.28 -18.00
C ASN A 280 -20.81 -24.81 -17.79
N ALA A 281 -20.00 -25.36 -16.89
CA ALA A 281 -19.90 -26.81 -16.71
C ALA A 281 -19.64 -27.21 -15.26
N ILE A 282 -20.25 -28.30 -14.82
CA ILE A 282 -19.95 -28.95 -13.53
C ILE A 282 -19.07 -30.16 -13.81
N ARG A 283 -17.90 -30.22 -13.17
CA ARG A 283 -16.93 -31.31 -13.32
C ARG A 283 -16.73 -32.06 -12.02
N LEU A 284 -16.73 -33.39 -12.08
CA LEU A 284 -16.40 -34.22 -10.92
C LEU A 284 -14.91 -34.06 -10.56
N VAL A 285 -14.64 -33.79 -9.28
CA VAL A 285 -13.27 -33.73 -8.74
C VAL A 285 -12.90 -35.04 -8.07
N GLN A 286 -13.77 -35.57 -7.20
CA GLN A 286 -13.48 -36.78 -6.44
C GLN A 286 -14.78 -37.42 -5.93
N GLU A 287 -14.88 -38.75 -6.08
CA GLU A 287 -15.92 -39.56 -5.47
C GLU A 287 -15.32 -40.33 -4.28
N SER A 288 -15.98 -40.33 -3.12
CA SER A 288 -15.65 -41.25 -2.03
C SER A 288 -16.67 -42.38 -1.97
N GLY A 289 -16.29 -43.58 -2.42
CA GLY A 289 -17.14 -44.78 -2.38
C GLY A 289 -16.97 -45.71 -3.60
N GLN A 290 -17.62 -46.87 -3.56
CA GLN A 290 -17.61 -47.90 -4.62
C GLN A 290 -18.75 -47.74 -5.65
N SER A 291 -19.16 -46.54 -6.08
CA SER A 291 -20.33 -46.46 -6.96
C SER A 291 -20.02 -46.58 -8.46
N GLY A 292 -18.76 -46.41 -8.90
CA GLY A 292 -18.41 -46.54 -10.32
C GLY A 292 -19.23 -45.62 -11.25
N PHE A 293 -19.96 -44.67 -10.66
CA PHE A 293 -20.99 -43.86 -11.30
C PHE A 293 -20.38 -42.66 -12.00
N PHE A 294 -19.22 -42.21 -11.51
CA PHE A 294 -18.55 -41.02 -12.00
C PHE A 294 -17.15 -41.35 -12.52
N SER A 295 -17.07 -41.89 -13.74
CA SER A 295 -15.84 -41.77 -14.54
C SER A 295 -15.92 -40.46 -15.32
N LEU A 296 -15.19 -39.45 -14.84
CA LEU A 296 -14.95 -38.14 -15.49
C LEU A 296 -16.20 -37.53 -16.15
N ILE A 297 -17.16 -37.08 -15.33
CA ILE A 297 -18.40 -36.47 -15.82
C ILE A 297 -18.21 -34.95 -15.89
N GLU A 298 -18.29 -34.41 -17.10
CA GLU A 298 -18.55 -33.00 -17.35
C GLU A 298 -20.04 -32.82 -17.68
N LEU A 299 -20.77 -32.08 -16.85
CA LEU A 299 -22.19 -31.79 -17.05
C LEU A 299 -22.32 -30.35 -17.55
N LYS A 300 -23.11 -30.12 -18.60
CA LYS A 300 -23.45 -28.78 -19.10
C LYS A 300 -24.83 -28.39 -18.61
N LYS A 301 -25.06 -27.10 -18.38
CA LYS A 301 -26.38 -26.62 -17.98
C LYS A 301 -27.35 -26.85 -19.15
N LYS A 302 -28.43 -27.58 -18.89
CA LYS A 302 -29.51 -27.80 -19.86
C LYS A 302 -30.14 -26.45 -20.14
N SER A 303 -30.08 -25.98 -21.38
CA SER A 303 -30.67 -24.69 -21.74
C SER A 303 -32.18 -24.77 -21.51
N GLU A 304 -32.71 -23.87 -20.68
CA GLU A 304 -34.15 -23.62 -20.65
C GLU A 304 -34.57 -23.17 -22.05
N VAL A 305 -35.48 -23.94 -22.67
CA VAL A 305 -36.17 -23.56 -23.91
C VAL A 305 -37.23 -22.52 -23.58
#